data_AF-A0A9E3P1J7-F1
#
_entry.id   AF-A0A9E3P1J7-F1
#
_cell.length_a   1.000
_cell.length_b   1.000
_cell.length_c   1.000
_cell.angle_alpha   90.00
_cell.angle_beta   90.00
_cell.angle_gamma   90.00
#
_symmetry.space_group_name_H-M   'P 1'
#
loop_
_entity.id
_entity.type
_entity.pdbx_description
1 polymer ?
#
loop_
_entity_poly.entity_id
_entity_poly.type
_entity_poly.pdbx_seq_one_letter_code
_entity_poly.pdbx_strand_id
1 'polypeptide(L)'
;MGNVHFKLLAVASVTLLTIAGCAAETADGDDEEVGSAEGAATSSVSLKYEGTCEFLRNCSTYSRGLPAGQVTWGCTGRGACDDNALWVAGPTRSYCGKTVKICNGSRCTNALVKDVSVSRDWEASNGVMKALSLPYGLTGRCSGYGGGRVTVSTNASGSSSSGSSSSGSTQPRRDGEDGSCWSSTLSQTVSELACVQSRSNGVWYQCKDGDWYRGVSGGDGPYGDCASQHRL
;
A
#
# COMPACT_ATOMS: atom_id res chain seq x y z
N MET A 1 -34.84 32.20 21.34
CA MET A 1 -35.03 32.82 20.01
C MET A 1 -33.90 33.82 19.81
N GLY A 2 -32.80 33.41 19.19
CA GLY A 2 -31.62 34.27 18.98
C GLY A 2 -31.28 34.28 17.50
N ASN A 3 -31.49 35.42 16.85
CA ASN A 3 -31.17 35.62 15.44
C ASN A 3 -29.65 35.71 15.26
N VAL A 4 -29.08 34.86 14.41
CA VAL A 4 -27.67 34.94 14.04
C VAL A 4 -27.57 35.46 12.61
N HIS A 5 -27.00 36.66 12.48
CA HIS A 5 -26.82 37.41 11.25
C HIS A 5 -25.64 36.82 10.44
N PHE A 6 -25.92 36.23 9.28
CA PHE A 6 -24.87 35.75 8.36
C PHE A 6 -24.54 36.85 7.34
N LYS A 7 -23.33 37.40 7.38
CA LYS A 7 -22.83 38.32 6.34
C LYS A 7 -22.22 37.51 5.19
N LEU A 8 -22.85 37.63 4.02
CA LEU A 8 -22.40 37.08 2.75
C LEU A 8 -21.26 37.97 2.20
N LEU A 9 -20.05 37.42 2.03
CA LEU A 9 -18.97 38.09 1.30
C LEU A 9 -18.81 37.39 -0.05
N ALA A 10 -19.17 38.10 -1.12
CA ALA A 10 -18.93 37.70 -2.49
C ALA A 10 -17.48 38.04 -2.88
N VAL A 11 -16.71 37.03 -3.28
CA VAL A 11 -15.37 37.22 -3.86
C VAL A 11 -15.46 36.93 -5.35
N ALA A 12 -15.35 37.99 -6.16
CA ALA A 12 -15.22 37.89 -7.61
C ALA A 12 -13.76 37.64 -7.97
N SER A 13 -13.45 36.48 -8.54
CA SER A 13 -12.12 36.18 -9.09
C SER A 13 -12.15 36.32 -10.61
N VAL A 14 -11.47 37.35 -11.10
CA VAL A 14 -11.14 37.57 -12.52
C VAL A 14 -9.79 36.92 -12.78
N THR A 15 -9.70 36.02 -13.75
CA THR A 15 -8.42 35.50 -14.24
C THR A 15 -8.36 35.64 -15.76
N LEU A 16 -7.37 36.40 -16.22
CA LEU A 16 -7.13 36.80 -17.61
C LEU A 16 -6.09 35.87 -18.29
N LEU A 17 -6.22 35.78 -19.61
CA LEU A 17 -5.50 35.01 -20.63
C LEU A 17 -3.95 35.04 -20.60
N THR A 18 -3.32 34.05 -21.26
CA THR A 18 -2.48 34.29 -22.45
C THR A 18 -2.21 33.00 -23.23
N ILE A 19 -2.33 33.10 -24.56
CA ILE A 19 -1.94 32.11 -25.57
C ILE A 19 -0.61 32.60 -26.15
N ALA A 20 0.38 31.72 -26.32
CA ALA A 20 1.51 31.95 -27.20
C ALA A 20 1.87 30.63 -27.89
N GLY A 21 1.59 30.56 -29.20
CA GLY A 21 2.03 29.48 -30.07
C GLY A 21 3.39 29.83 -30.69
N CYS A 22 4.23 28.82 -30.86
CA CYS A 22 5.38 28.86 -31.77
C CYS A 22 5.29 27.66 -32.70
N ALA A 23 5.28 27.96 -34.00
CA ALA A 23 5.55 27.03 -35.09
C ALA A 23 7.03 27.16 -35.48
N ALA A 24 7.70 26.06 -35.78
CA ALA A 24 8.91 26.04 -36.59
C ALA A 24 9.19 24.62 -37.10
N GLU A 25 9.79 24.58 -38.29
CA GLU A 25 9.76 23.55 -39.31
C GLU A 25 10.87 22.48 -39.20
N THR A 26 10.75 21.51 -40.10
CA THR A 26 11.42 20.22 -40.34
C THR A 26 12.94 20.19 -40.47
N ALA A 27 13.56 19.08 -40.05
CA ALA A 27 14.70 18.45 -40.72
C ALA A 27 14.77 16.94 -40.42
N ASP A 28 15.13 16.18 -41.45
CA ASP A 28 15.17 14.73 -41.60
C ASP A 28 16.04 13.94 -40.62
N GLY A 29 15.57 12.70 -40.36
CA GLY A 29 16.40 11.51 -40.34
C GLY A 29 17.09 11.18 -39.03
N ASP A 30 16.51 10.24 -38.28
CA ASP A 30 17.18 9.06 -37.72
C ASP A 30 16.10 8.17 -37.07
N ASP A 31 16.06 6.89 -37.46
CA ASP A 31 15.14 5.87 -36.93
C ASP A 31 15.48 5.57 -35.45
N GLU A 32 15.05 6.45 -34.56
CA GLU A 32 15.06 6.22 -33.12
C GLU A 32 14.01 5.17 -32.78
N GLU A 33 14.45 4.00 -32.31
CA GLU A 33 13.57 3.03 -31.66
C GLU A 33 12.85 3.73 -30.50
N VAL A 34 11.62 4.16 -30.76
CA VAL A 34 10.68 4.63 -29.75
C VAL A 34 10.27 3.44 -28.90
N GLY A 35 11.14 3.09 -27.96
CA GLY A 35 10.79 2.28 -26.81
C GLY A 35 9.63 2.98 -26.10
N SER A 36 8.41 2.51 -26.37
CA SER A 36 7.20 2.96 -25.68
C SER A 36 7.39 2.62 -24.22
N ALA A 37 7.88 3.58 -23.45
CA ALA A 37 7.91 3.49 -22.01
C ALA A 37 6.46 3.29 -21.58
N GLU A 38 6.12 2.05 -21.20
CA GLU A 38 4.85 1.71 -20.60
C GLU A 38 4.76 2.47 -19.27
N GLY A 39 4.35 3.73 -19.36
CA GLY A 39 4.17 4.61 -18.22
C GLY A 39 3.13 3.98 -17.31
N ALA A 40 3.51 3.72 -16.06
CA ALA A 40 2.58 3.22 -15.07
C ALA A 40 1.33 4.12 -15.04
N ALA A 41 0.17 3.51 -15.32
CA ALA A 41 -1.10 4.22 -15.32
C ALA A 41 -1.29 4.91 -13.96
N THR A 42 -1.29 6.24 -13.99
CA THR A 42 -1.42 7.09 -12.81
C THR A 42 -2.76 7.80 -12.88
N SER A 43 -3.58 7.62 -11.85
CA SER A 43 -4.93 8.17 -11.79
C SER A 43 -5.07 9.08 -10.57
N SER A 44 -5.63 10.28 -10.76
CA SER A 44 -6.07 11.13 -9.65
C SER A 44 -7.41 10.60 -9.12
N VAL A 45 -7.49 10.26 -7.84
CA VAL A 45 -8.67 9.66 -7.22
C VAL A 45 -9.02 10.33 -5.88
N SER A 46 -10.23 10.09 -5.40
CA SER A 46 -10.60 10.38 -4.02
C SER A 46 -10.22 9.17 -3.16
N LEU A 47 -9.32 9.36 -2.20
CA LEU A 47 -9.04 8.39 -1.14
C LEU A 47 -9.94 8.68 0.05
N LYS A 48 -10.61 7.67 0.58
CA LYS A 48 -11.49 7.74 1.75
C LYS A 48 -10.90 6.97 2.92
N TYR A 49 -11.30 7.32 4.13
CA TYR A 49 -10.91 6.59 5.31
C TYR A 49 -11.77 5.33 5.48
N GLU A 50 -11.13 4.15 5.52
CA GLU A 50 -11.84 2.87 5.67
C GLU A 50 -12.28 2.61 7.12
N GLY A 51 -11.54 3.15 8.09
CA GLY A 51 -11.77 2.89 9.52
C GLY A 51 -10.61 2.16 10.18
N THR A 52 -10.79 1.89 11.47
CA THR A 52 -9.90 1.05 12.26
C THR A 52 -10.24 -0.44 12.13
N CYS A 53 -9.37 -1.32 12.60
CA CYS A 53 -9.68 -2.75 12.75
C CYS A 53 -10.89 -2.99 13.64
N GLU A 54 -11.06 -2.18 14.68
CA GLU A 54 -12.25 -2.22 15.52
C GLU A 54 -13.51 -1.78 14.76
N PHE A 55 -13.42 -0.70 13.98
CA PHE A 55 -14.51 -0.26 13.10
C PHE A 55 -14.91 -1.38 12.14
N LEU A 56 -13.96 -1.97 11.42
CA LEU A 56 -14.21 -3.06 10.47
C LEU A 56 -14.89 -4.25 11.17
N ARG A 57 -14.36 -4.70 12.31
CA ARG A 57 -14.94 -5.79 13.09
C ARG A 57 -16.37 -5.50 13.54
N ASN A 58 -16.65 -4.28 13.99
CA ASN A 58 -17.95 -3.90 14.54
C ASN A 58 -19.00 -3.63 13.44
N CYS A 59 -18.56 -3.09 12.30
CA CYS A 59 -19.47 -2.47 11.33
C CYS A 59 -19.64 -3.32 10.07
N SER A 60 -18.59 -4.03 9.63
CA SER A 60 -18.69 -4.97 8.51
C SER A 60 -19.53 -6.18 8.88
N THR A 61 -20.56 -6.47 8.09
CA THR A 61 -21.41 -7.66 8.26
C THR A 61 -20.61 -8.96 8.21
N TYR A 62 -19.47 -8.98 7.52
CA TYR A 62 -18.60 -10.15 7.35
C TYR A 62 -17.58 -10.33 8.48
N SER A 63 -17.37 -9.30 9.30
CA SER A 63 -16.38 -9.33 10.38
C SER A 63 -17.01 -9.38 11.77
N ARG A 64 -18.32 -9.16 11.88
CA ARG A 64 -19.04 -9.28 13.14
C ARG A 64 -18.91 -10.69 13.73
N GLY A 65 -18.53 -10.76 14.99
CA GLY A 65 -18.35 -12.02 15.72
C GLY A 65 -17.00 -12.70 15.53
N LEU A 66 -16.09 -12.13 14.73
CA LEU A 66 -14.71 -12.59 14.68
C LEU A 66 -13.95 -12.20 15.96
N PRO A 67 -12.91 -12.97 16.34
CA PRO A 67 -12.03 -12.62 17.45
C PRO A 67 -11.42 -11.23 17.31
N ALA A 68 -10.99 -10.65 18.44
CA ALA A 68 -10.26 -9.40 18.43
C ALA A 68 -9.00 -9.48 17.54
N GLY A 69 -8.72 -8.43 16.78
CA GLY A 69 -7.61 -8.40 15.82
C GLY A 69 -7.88 -9.09 14.48
N GLN A 70 -9.07 -9.67 14.26
CA GLN A 70 -9.41 -10.32 12.99
C GLN A 70 -10.58 -9.64 12.27
N VAL A 71 -10.50 -9.61 10.95
CA VAL A 71 -11.54 -9.12 10.03
C VAL A 71 -11.62 -10.03 8.81
N THR A 72 -12.72 -9.92 8.06
CA THR A 72 -12.86 -10.56 6.74
C THR A 72 -12.49 -9.55 5.66
N TRP A 73 -11.46 -9.86 4.90
CA TRP A 73 -10.99 -9.10 3.76
C TRP A 73 -11.65 -9.58 2.47
N GLY A 74 -12.08 -8.66 1.60
CA GLY A 74 -12.67 -9.00 0.30
C GLY A 74 -11.72 -9.74 -0.65
N CYS A 75 -10.40 -9.55 -0.52
CA CYS A 75 -9.40 -10.19 -1.37
C CYS A 75 -8.89 -11.53 -0.84
N THR A 76 -8.62 -11.63 0.46
CA THR A 76 -7.93 -12.80 1.07
C THR A 76 -8.79 -13.58 2.07
N GLY A 77 -10.04 -13.16 2.29
CA GLY A 77 -10.90 -13.77 3.31
C GLY A 77 -10.50 -13.36 4.73
N ARG A 78 -10.76 -14.24 5.71
CA ARG A 78 -10.48 -13.97 7.12
C ARG A 78 -8.98 -13.82 7.36
N GLY A 79 -8.58 -12.76 8.07
CA GLY A 79 -7.18 -12.55 8.42
C GLY A 79 -6.98 -11.52 9.52
N ALA A 80 -5.73 -11.36 9.94
CA ALA A 80 -5.34 -10.35 10.91
C ALA A 80 -5.55 -8.93 10.35
N CYS A 81 -5.88 -8.02 11.26
CA CYS A 81 -5.97 -6.60 11.01
C CYS A 81 -5.02 -5.84 11.94
N ASP A 82 -4.25 -4.95 11.35
CA ASP A 82 -3.40 -3.99 12.05
C ASP A 82 -3.72 -2.59 11.52
N ASP A 83 -4.04 -1.69 12.44
CA ASP A 83 -4.36 -0.29 12.16
C ASP A 83 -3.16 0.45 11.55
N ASN A 84 -1.94 0.05 11.90
CA ASN A 84 -0.72 0.69 11.41
C ASN A 84 -0.23 0.10 10.08
N ALA A 85 -0.78 -1.03 9.65
CA ALA A 85 -0.38 -1.65 8.39
C ALA A 85 -0.80 -0.79 7.19
N LEU A 86 0.04 -0.80 6.16
CA LEU A 86 -0.17 -0.05 4.92
C LEU A 86 -1.01 -0.87 3.95
N TRP A 87 -2.34 -0.76 4.07
CA TRP A 87 -3.27 -1.44 3.19
C TRP A 87 -4.40 -0.50 2.74
N VAL A 88 -5.02 -0.88 1.63
CA VAL A 88 -6.16 -0.17 1.03
C VAL A 88 -7.24 -1.14 0.56
N ALA A 89 -8.46 -0.63 0.42
CA ALA A 89 -9.52 -1.25 -0.34
C ALA A 89 -9.52 -0.67 -1.76
N GLY A 90 -9.43 -1.55 -2.76
CA GLY A 90 -9.47 -1.15 -4.16
C GLY A 90 -10.91 -1.03 -4.68
N PRO A 91 -11.16 -0.28 -5.77
CA PRO A 91 -12.50 -0.11 -6.32
C PRO A 91 -13.08 -1.40 -6.93
N THR A 92 -12.20 -2.36 -7.28
CA THR A 92 -12.59 -3.64 -7.88
C THR A 92 -11.64 -4.77 -7.43
N ARG A 93 -12.09 -6.02 -7.60
CA ARG A 93 -11.29 -7.23 -7.32
C ARG A 93 -10.02 -7.36 -8.17
N SER A 94 -9.92 -6.68 -9.32
CA SER A 94 -8.73 -6.79 -10.19
C SER A 94 -7.48 -6.16 -9.58
N TYR A 95 -7.63 -5.42 -8.47
CA TYR A 95 -6.53 -4.88 -7.69
C TYR A 95 -6.09 -5.79 -6.54
N CYS A 96 -6.87 -6.81 -6.17
CA CYS A 96 -6.58 -7.67 -5.03
C CYS A 96 -5.15 -8.25 -5.07
N GLY A 97 -4.45 -8.14 -3.94
CA GLY A 97 -3.07 -8.61 -3.80
C GLY A 97 -2.00 -7.74 -4.46
N LYS A 98 -2.39 -6.73 -5.25
CA LYS A 98 -1.43 -5.79 -5.83
C LYS A 98 -0.97 -4.78 -4.79
N THR A 99 0.29 -4.35 -4.92
CA THR A 99 0.78 -3.16 -4.22
C THR A 99 0.61 -1.95 -5.12
N VAL A 100 -0.01 -0.90 -4.59
CA VAL A 100 -0.17 0.39 -5.28
C VAL A 100 0.66 1.47 -4.61
N LYS A 101 1.21 2.38 -5.41
CA LYS A 101 1.84 3.60 -4.91
C LYS A 101 0.78 4.68 -4.84
N ILE A 102 0.66 5.31 -3.68
CA ILE A 102 -0.31 6.36 -3.41
C ILE A 102 0.46 7.61 -3.02
N CYS A 103 0.15 8.75 -3.62
CA CYS A 103 0.82 10.01 -3.34
C CYS A 103 -0.17 11.14 -3.05
N ASN A 104 0.17 11.95 -2.05
CA ASN A 104 -0.44 13.23 -1.71
C ASN A 104 0.64 14.32 -1.81
N GLY A 105 0.68 15.02 -2.95
CA GLY A 105 1.80 15.92 -3.27
C GLY A 105 3.13 15.17 -3.30
N SER A 106 4.09 15.59 -2.47
CA SER A 106 5.41 14.95 -2.35
C SER A 106 5.45 13.72 -1.44
N ARG A 107 4.38 13.45 -0.67
CA ARG A 107 4.33 12.31 0.24
C ARG A 107 3.75 11.10 -0.46
N CYS A 108 4.51 10.02 -0.52
CA CYS A 108 4.06 8.78 -1.13
C CYS A 108 4.23 7.59 -0.19
N THR A 109 3.37 6.58 -0.34
CA THR A 109 3.51 5.29 0.32
C THR A 109 3.09 4.16 -0.61
N ASN A 110 3.65 2.97 -0.39
CA ASN A 110 3.22 1.75 -1.06
C ASN A 110 2.25 1.02 -0.12
N ALA A 111 1.08 0.64 -0.63
CA ALA A 111 0.04 -0.05 0.14
C ALA A 111 -0.46 -1.30 -0.57
N LEU A 112 -0.70 -2.36 0.20
CA LEU A 112 -1.27 -3.61 -0.30
C LEU A 112 -2.79 -3.49 -0.42
N VAL A 113 -3.34 -3.90 -1.55
CA VAL A 113 -4.79 -3.98 -1.73
C VAL A 113 -5.30 -5.27 -1.06
N LYS A 114 -5.90 -5.12 0.12
CA LYS A 114 -6.44 -6.23 0.92
C LYS A 114 -7.95 -6.37 0.80
N ASP A 115 -8.67 -5.30 0.48
CA ASP A 115 -10.12 -5.31 0.42
C ASP A 115 -10.67 -4.76 -0.89
N VAL A 116 -11.98 -4.87 -1.07
CA VAL A 116 -12.74 -4.32 -2.20
C VAL A 116 -13.76 -3.34 -1.65
N SER A 117 -13.63 -2.09 -2.06
CA SER A 117 -14.56 -1.04 -1.66
C SER A 117 -15.97 -1.32 -2.18
N VAL A 118 -16.95 -1.21 -1.30
CA VAL A 118 -18.38 -1.28 -1.68
C VAL A 118 -18.83 -0.01 -2.40
N SER A 119 -18.14 1.12 -2.15
CA SER A 119 -18.45 2.41 -2.76
C SER A 119 -17.79 2.61 -4.13
N ARG A 120 -16.95 1.65 -4.56
CA ARG A 120 -16.09 1.73 -5.75
C ARG A 120 -15.08 2.88 -5.72
N ASP A 121 -14.85 3.46 -4.55
CA ASP A 121 -13.78 4.42 -4.33
C ASP A 121 -12.53 3.70 -3.80
N TRP A 122 -11.43 4.45 -3.66
CA TRP A 122 -10.29 3.96 -2.90
C TRP A 122 -10.50 4.27 -1.43
N GLU A 123 -10.37 3.27 -0.57
CA GLU A 123 -10.43 3.44 0.88
C GLU A 123 -9.11 2.98 1.51
N ALA A 124 -8.68 3.59 2.61
CA ALA A 124 -7.36 3.36 3.18
C ALA A 124 -7.34 3.26 4.70
N SER A 125 -6.37 2.47 5.19
CA SER A 125 -6.08 2.26 6.61
C SER A 125 -5.53 3.51 7.31
N ASN A 126 -5.48 3.49 8.65
CA ASN A 126 -4.83 4.56 9.43
C ASN A 126 -3.36 4.72 9.03
N GLY A 127 -2.64 3.60 8.83
CA GLY A 127 -1.24 3.62 8.42
C GLY A 127 -1.00 4.41 7.13
N VAL A 128 -1.85 4.19 6.12
CA VAL A 128 -1.77 4.93 4.85
C VAL A 128 -2.13 6.40 5.04
N MET A 129 -3.22 6.70 5.75
CA MET A 129 -3.63 8.09 6.00
C MET A 129 -2.54 8.89 6.72
N LYS A 130 -1.93 8.31 7.74
CA LYS A 130 -0.80 8.89 8.48
C LYS A 130 0.41 9.10 7.58
N ALA A 131 0.78 8.11 6.76
CA ALA A 131 1.92 8.22 5.84
C ALA A 131 1.72 9.37 4.83
N LEU A 132 0.50 9.57 4.36
CA LEU A 132 0.14 10.62 3.41
C LEU A 132 -0.17 11.97 4.06
N SER A 133 -0.13 12.08 5.40
CA SER A 133 -0.55 13.28 6.13
C SER A 133 -1.98 13.73 5.78
N LEU A 134 -2.87 12.77 5.56
CA LEU A 134 -4.29 13.04 5.34
C LEU A 134 -5.03 13.09 6.69
N PRO A 135 -6.05 13.95 6.86
CA PRO A 135 -6.88 13.94 8.04
C PRO A 135 -7.74 12.66 8.06
N TYR A 136 -7.91 12.06 9.24
CA TYR A 136 -8.79 10.92 9.45
C TYR A 136 -9.22 10.80 10.91
N GLY A 137 -10.32 10.10 11.17
CA GLY A 137 -10.78 9.78 12.52
C GLY A 137 -12.17 9.16 12.54
N LEU A 138 -12.52 8.59 13.69
CA LEU A 138 -13.86 8.08 13.95
C LEU A 138 -14.73 9.20 14.56
N THR A 139 -15.99 9.28 14.14
CA THR A 139 -17.01 10.18 14.72
C THR A 139 -18.07 9.42 15.51
N GLY A 140 -18.02 8.09 15.46
CA GLY A 140 -18.95 7.21 16.13
C GLY A 140 -18.54 5.75 15.96
N ARG A 141 -19.39 4.83 16.39
CA ARG A 141 -19.10 3.39 16.34
C ARG A 141 -18.88 2.88 14.92
N CYS A 142 -19.70 3.35 13.98
CA CYS A 142 -19.68 2.96 12.57
C CYS A 142 -19.72 4.18 11.65
N SER A 143 -19.09 5.27 12.09
CA SER A 143 -18.94 6.48 11.28
C SER A 143 -17.54 7.06 11.48
N GLY A 144 -16.99 7.62 10.42
CA GLY A 144 -15.70 8.28 10.43
C GLY A 144 -15.63 9.39 9.40
N TYR A 145 -14.52 10.11 9.41
CA TYR A 145 -14.16 11.10 8.40
C TYR A 145 -12.73 10.86 7.97
N GLY A 146 -12.37 11.40 6.82
CA GLY A 146 -11.00 11.48 6.38
C GLY A 146 -10.80 11.11 4.93
N GLY A 147 -9.56 11.34 4.49
CA GLY A 147 -9.15 11.16 3.12
C GLY A 147 -8.81 12.47 2.41
N GLY A 148 -8.76 12.41 1.09
CA GLY A 148 -8.36 13.53 0.25
C GLY A 148 -8.11 13.10 -1.19
N ARG A 149 -7.80 14.08 -2.04
CA ARG A 149 -7.39 13.80 -3.42
C ARG A 149 -5.95 13.29 -3.41
N VAL A 150 -5.72 12.16 -4.06
CA VAL A 150 -4.39 11.54 -4.19
C VAL A 150 -4.17 11.09 -5.63
N THR A 151 -2.93 10.80 -5.98
CA THR A 151 -2.63 10.00 -7.16
C THR A 151 -2.38 8.56 -6.74
N VAL A 152 -2.94 7.62 -7.50
CA VAL A 152 -2.68 6.19 -7.36
C VAL A 152 -2.05 5.71 -8.66
N SER A 153 -0.92 5.03 -8.55
CA SER A 153 -0.38 4.24 -9.64
C SER A 153 -0.27 2.78 -9.20
N THR A 154 -0.81 1.90 -10.03
CA THR A 154 -0.37 0.50 -9.99
C THR A 154 1.02 0.49 -10.57
N ASN A 155 2.00 0.01 -9.83
CA ASN A 155 3.25 -0.41 -10.48
C ASN A 155 2.82 -1.41 -11.55
N ALA A 156 2.97 -1.03 -12.82
CA ALA A 156 2.54 -1.82 -13.96
C ALA A 156 3.13 -3.20 -13.76
N SER A 157 2.28 -4.18 -13.41
CA SER A 157 2.62 -5.47 -12.79
C SER A 157 4.12 -5.67 -12.85
N GLY A 158 4.81 -5.07 -11.89
CA GLY A 158 6.26 -5.09 -11.86
C GLY A 158 6.54 -6.52 -11.51
N SER A 159 6.63 -7.35 -12.56
CA SER A 159 7.09 -8.72 -12.60
C SER A 159 7.98 -8.85 -11.41
N SER A 160 7.47 -9.51 -10.35
CA SER A 160 8.07 -9.55 -9.03
C SER A 160 9.56 -9.61 -9.27
N SER A 161 10.21 -8.46 -9.17
CA SER A 161 11.61 -8.38 -9.48
C SER A 161 12.18 -8.85 -8.17
N SER A 162 12.09 -10.17 -7.96
CA SER A 162 13.16 -10.97 -7.45
C SER A 162 14.39 -10.33 -8.07
N GLY A 163 14.99 -9.42 -7.32
CA GLY A 163 16.22 -8.76 -7.68
C GLY A 163 17.26 -9.85 -7.65
N SER A 164 17.29 -10.65 -8.72
CA SER A 164 18.44 -11.40 -9.17
C SER A 164 19.46 -10.38 -9.64
N SER A 165 19.97 -9.60 -8.70
CA SER A 165 21.30 -9.00 -8.77
C SER A 165 22.27 -9.95 -8.06
N SER A 166 22.15 -11.24 -8.39
CA SER A 166 23.21 -12.23 -8.21
C SER A 166 23.89 -12.38 -9.57
N SER A 167 24.83 -11.47 -9.84
CA SER A 167 25.89 -11.75 -10.80
C SER A 167 26.60 -13.03 -10.35
N GLY A 168 26.34 -14.12 -11.09
CA GLY A 168 27.29 -15.20 -11.33
C GLY A 168 27.91 -15.85 -10.10
N SER A 169 27.13 -16.63 -9.37
CA SER A 169 27.64 -17.84 -8.74
C SER A 169 26.59 -18.92 -8.90
N THR A 170 26.72 -19.68 -9.98
CA THR A 170 25.97 -20.91 -10.23
C THR A 170 26.37 -21.93 -9.17
N GLN A 171 25.88 -21.79 -7.94
CA GLN A 171 25.92 -22.89 -6.99
C GLN A 171 24.85 -23.90 -7.40
N PRO A 172 25.21 -25.18 -7.56
CA PRO A 172 24.27 -26.21 -7.97
C PRO A 172 23.13 -26.27 -6.95
N ARG A 173 21.91 -26.07 -7.44
CA ARG A 173 20.68 -26.33 -6.67
C ARG A 173 20.72 -27.79 -6.23
N ARG A 174 20.91 -27.99 -4.93
CA ARG A 174 20.73 -29.29 -4.29
C ARG A 174 19.24 -29.44 -4.03
N ASP A 175 18.64 -30.42 -4.69
CA ASP A 175 17.28 -30.86 -4.41
C ASP A 175 17.25 -31.37 -2.95
N GLY A 176 16.69 -30.58 -2.03
CA GLY A 176 16.62 -30.95 -0.60
C GLY A 176 16.34 -29.80 0.37
N GLU A 177 15.06 -29.50 0.54
CA GLU A 177 14.38 -29.34 1.84
C GLU A 177 14.55 -28.16 2.81
N ASP A 178 15.49 -27.23 2.67
CA ASP A 178 15.59 -26.19 3.70
C ASP A 178 15.00 -24.87 3.20
N GLY A 179 13.71 -24.61 3.47
CA GLY A 179 12.98 -23.34 3.25
C GLY A 179 13.55 -22.11 3.98
N SER A 180 14.85 -22.12 4.20
CA SER A 180 15.74 -21.15 4.81
C SER A 180 15.97 -19.93 3.91
N CYS A 181 16.24 -18.78 4.53
CA CYS A 181 16.40 -17.51 3.84
C CYS A 181 17.74 -16.88 4.19
N TRP A 182 18.45 -16.35 3.20
CA TRP A 182 19.61 -15.52 3.45
C TRP A 182 19.18 -14.16 4.01
N SER A 183 19.67 -13.82 5.22
CA SER A 183 19.51 -12.50 5.80
C SER A 183 20.77 -11.68 5.54
N SER A 184 20.69 -10.73 4.62
CA SER A 184 21.77 -9.76 4.38
C SER A 184 22.12 -8.95 5.62
N THR A 185 21.18 -8.81 6.55
CA THR A 185 21.41 -8.01 7.75
C THR A 185 22.12 -8.77 8.86
N LEU A 186 21.92 -10.09 8.92
CA LEU A 186 22.67 -10.96 9.83
C LEU A 186 23.93 -11.54 9.17
N SER A 187 24.09 -11.39 7.86
CA SER A 187 25.14 -12.04 7.06
C SER A 187 25.18 -13.55 7.25
N GLN A 188 23.99 -14.17 7.37
CA GLN A 188 23.83 -15.62 7.54
C GLN A 188 22.50 -16.11 6.96
N THR A 189 22.44 -17.40 6.64
CA THR A 189 21.18 -18.11 6.36
C THR A 189 20.45 -18.37 7.67
N VAL A 190 19.15 -18.07 7.72
CA VAL A 190 18.29 -18.40 8.85
C VAL A 190 17.28 -19.48 8.46
N SER A 191 16.84 -20.27 9.44
CA SER A 191 15.85 -21.33 9.24
C SER A 191 14.51 -20.78 8.74
N GLU A 192 13.69 -21.65 8.18
CA GLU A 192 12.31 -21.33 7.87
C GLU A 192 11.55 -20.82 9.12
N LEU A 193 10.58 -19.94 8.90
CA LEU A 193 9.81 -19.20 9.92
C LEU A 193 10.64 -18.31 10.84
N ALA A 194 11.93 -18.11 10.59
CA ALA A 194 12.72 -17.11 11.31
C ALA A 194 12.20 -15.70 11.03
N CYS A 195 12.15 -14.87 12.07
CA CYS A 195 11.76 -13.49 11.97
C CYS A 195 12.95 -12.56 12.19
N VAL A 196 13.14 -11.63 11.26
CA VAL A 196 14.25 -10.68 11.27
C VAL A 196 13.69 -9.28 11.14
N GLN A 197 14.06 -8.39 12.07
CA GLN A 197 13.80 -6.97 11.91
C GLN A 197 14.79 -6.40 10.90
N SER A 198 14.38 -5.53 9.98
CA SER A 198 15.30 -4.85 9.08
C SER A 198 15.95 -3.65 9.76
N ARG A 199 17.28 -3.53 9.65
CA ARG A 199 18.04 -2.42 10.27
C ARG A 199 17.70 -1.06 9.69
N SER A 200 17.35 -1.01 8.40
CA SER A 200 17.16 0.25 7.68
C SER A 200 15.82 0.91 7.94
N ASN A 201 14.79 0.15 8.30
CA ASN A 201 13.43 0.66 8.46
C ASN A 201 12.66 0.11 9.68
N GLY A 202 13.28 -0.78 10.47
CA GLY A 202 12.65 -1.35 11.66
C GLY A 202 11.49 -2.31 11.38
N VAL A 203 11.20 -2.64 10.12
CA VAL A 203 10.11 -3.55 9.74
C VAL A 203 10.54 -4.99 9.95
N TRP A 204 9.66 -5.83 10.50
CA TRP A 204 9.91 -7.25 10.66
C TRP A 204 9.44 -8.08 9.46
N TYR A 205 10.23 -9.11 9.14
CA TYR A 205 9.99 -10.07 8.06
C TYR A 205 10.08 -11.50 8.59
N GLN A 206 9.30 -12.42 8.03
CA GLN A 206 9.35 -13.85 8.29
C GLN A 206 9.90 -14.57 7.05
N CYS A 207 10.83 -15.49 7.27
CA CYS A 207 11.33 -16.40 6.25
C CYS A 207 10.32 -17.53 5.99
N LYS A 208 9.98 -17.81 4.72
CA LYS A 208 9.14 -18.96 4.34
C LYS A 208 9.48 -19.40 2.92
N ASP A 209 9.67 -20.70 2.68
CA ASP A 209 9.95 -21.25 1.35
C ASP A 209 11.11 -20.55 0.60
N GLY A 210 12.10 -20.04 1.33
CA GLY A 210 13.25 -19.30 0.76
C GLY A 210 13.03 -17.80 0.52
N ASP A 211 11.85 -17.27 0.82
CA ASP A 211 11.47 -15.87 0.61
C ASP A 211 11.16 -15.12 1.92
N TRP A 212 11.27 -13.78 1.87
CA TRP A 212 11.00 -12.89 3.01
C TRP A 212 9.64 -12.21 2.90
N TYR A 213 8.80 -12.40 3.92
CA TYR A 213 7.44 -11.86 3.98
C TYR A 213 7.27 -10.85 5.10
N ARG A 214 6.71 -9.68 4.81
CA ARG A 214 6.44 -8.62 5.80
C ARG A 214 5.22 -8.97 6.67
N GLY A 215 5.09 -8.23 7.77
CA GLY A 215 3.87 -8.25 8.59
C GLY A 215 4.00 -9.06 9.87
N VAL A 216 5.23 -9.24 10.36
CA VAL A 216 5.47 -9.86 11.67
C VAL A 216 5.15 -8.86 12.78
N SER A 217 4.37 -9.30 13.76
CA SER A 217 4.01 -8.51 14.95
C SER A 217 3.92 -9.44 16.16
N GLY A 218 4.42 -9.00 17.31
CA GLY A 218 4.34 -9.79 18.55
C GLY A 218 5.13 -11.11 18.54
N GLY A 219 5.91 -11.37 17.48
CA GLY A 219 6.58 -12.65 17.30
C GLY A 219 5.85 -13.64 16.40
N ASP A 220 4.80 -13.20 15.71
CA ASP A 220 4.05 -13.99 14.75
C ASP A 220 4.07 -13.31 13.40
N GLY A 221 4.37 -14.07 12.35
CA GLY A 221 4.30 -13.63 10.97
C GLY A 221 3.05 -14.13 10.24
N PRO A 222 2.91 -13.81 8.95
CA PRO A 222 1.79 -14.28 8.12
C PRO A 222 1.67 -15.81 8.04
N TYR A 223 2.75 -16.54 8.35
CA TYR A 223 2.84 -17.99 8.28
C TYR A 223 2.93 -18.66 9.66
N GLY A 224 2.48 -17.94 10.70
CA GLY A 224 2.45 -18.42 12.09
C GLY A 224 3.61 -17.89 12.92
N ASP A 225 3.81 -18.50 14.07
CA ASP A 225 4.80 -18.08 15.06
C ASP A 225 6.22 -18.14 14.50
N CYS A 226 7.04 -17.16 14.89
CA CYS A 226 8.43 -17.13 14.48
C CYS A 226 9.20 -18.25 15.18
N ALA A 227 9.82 -19.15 14.41
CA ALA A 227 10.68 -20.21 14.98
C ALA A 227 11.92 -19.62 15.70
N SER A 228 12.37 -18.46 15.25
CA SER A 228 13.40 -17.65 15.91
C SER A 228 13.15 -16.17 15.65
N GLN A 229 13.65 -15.29 16.53
CA GLN A 229 13.56 -13.84 16.36
C GLN A 229 14.93 -13.19 16.49
N HIS A 230 15.28 -12.36 15.52
CA HIS A 230 16.52 -11.60 15.50
C HIS A 230 16.21 -10.11 15.44
N ARG A 231 16.38 -9.43 16.58
CA ARG A 231 16.42 -7.97 16.65
C ARG A 231 17.78 -7.47 16.19
N LEU A 232 17.78 -6.30 15.57
CA LEU A 232 18.96 -5.61 15.08
C LEU A 232 19.21 -4.29 15.80
#